data_AF-A0A952MDD4-F1
#
_entry.id   AF-A0A952MDD4-F1
#
_cell.length_a   1.000
_cell.length_b   1.000
_cell.length_c   1.000
_cell.angle_alpha   90.00
_cell.angle_beta   90.00
_cell.angle_gamma   90.00
#
_symmetry.space_group_name_H-M   'P 1'
#
loop_
_entity.id
_entity.type
_entity.pdbx_description
1 polymer ?
#
loop_
_entity_poly.entity_id
_entity_poly.type
_entity_poly.pdbx_seq_one_letter_code
_entity_poly.pdbx_strand_id
1 'polypeptide(L)'
;MVNNYNKFYLGDEYIIDLPQNNGCCLSGKHHCVIIKRFGSTLQVVPICTNRDNLHYGELPIDVGKNDRCRKLKLKVGQLTTVSVDRVDKYIGRVKKEILRDIKDFIQLEIVNFIDKKVA
;
A
#
# COMPACT_ATOMS: atom_id res chain seq x y z
N MET A 1 21.84 18.28 -11.99
CA MET A 1 21.48 16.99 -11.35
C MET A 1 20.20 16.49 -11.98
N VAL A 2 20.24 15.37 -12.69
CA VAL A 2 19.06 14.82 -13.37
C VAL A 2 18.19 14.17 -12.30
N ASN A 3 17.17 14.88 -11.81
CA ASN A 3 16.17 14.28 -10.93
C ASN A 3 15.42 13.24 -11.73
N ASN A 4 15.72 11.98 -11.46
CA ASN A 4 15.23 10.83 -12.19
C ASN A 4 13.81 10.51 -11.72
N TYR A 5 12.88 11.41 -12.02
CA TYR A 5 11.47 11.35 -11.64
C TYR A 5 10.70 10.23 -12.35
N ASN A 6 11.33 9.21 -12.93
CA ASN A 6 10.65 8.12 -13.63
C ASN A 6 10.73 6.76 -12.94
N LYS A 7 11.20 6.68 -11.69
CA LYS A 7 11.57 5.40 -11.05
C LYS A 7 10.46 4.68 -10.25
N PHE A 8 9.31 5.30 -10.03
CA PHE A 8 8.27 4.76 -9.14
C PHE A 8 7.08 4.20 -9.94
N TYR A 9 6.91 2.89 -9.94
CA TYR A 9 5.88 2.20 -10.73
C TYR A 9 4.82 1.52 -9.86
N LEU A 10 3.65 1.31 -10.47
CA LEU A 10 2.56 0.52 -9.88
C LEU A 10 3.05 -0.89 -9.49
N GLY A 11 2.82 -1.21 -8.23
CA GLY A 11 3.17 -2.48 -7.60
C GLY A 11 4.60 -2.56 -7.09
N ASP A 12 5.40 -1.51 -7.22
CA ASP A 12 6.71 -1.48 -6.59
C ASP A 12 6.58 -1.36 -5.07
N GLU A 13 7.49 -2.04 -4.38
CA GLU A 13 7.59 -2.09 -2.93
C GLU A 13 8.78 -1.25 -2.45
N TYR A 14 8.54 -0.40 -1.46
CA TYR A 14 9.57 0.46 -0.87
C TYR A 14 9.43 0.56 0.65
N ILE A 15 10.52 0.91 1.33
CA ILE A 15 10.46 1.54 2.64
C ILE A 15 10.18 3.03 2.42
N ILE A 16 9.14 3.54 3.07
CA ILE A 16 8.66 4.91 2.92
C ILE A 16 8.43 5.50 4.31
N ASP A 17 8.86 6.75 4.51
CA ASP A 17 8.59 7.51 5.73
C ASP A 17 7.18 8.13 5.70
N LEU A 18 6.25 7.49 6.42
CA LEU A 18 4.86 7.93 6.53
C LEU A 18 4.75 9.10 7.52
N PRO A 19 4.24 10.28 7.10
CA PRO A 19 4.03 11.40 8.00
C PRO A 19 2.92 11.11 9.01
N GLN A 20 2.98 11.78 10.16
CA GLN A 20 1.87 11.76 11.12
C GLN A 20 0.60 12.37 10.50
N ASN A 21 -0.57 11.86 10.87
CA ASN A 21 -1.89 12.38 10.47
C ASN A 21 -2.17 12.37 8.96
N ASN A 22 -1.75 11.32 8.24
CA ASN A 22 -1.90 11.19 6.79
C ASN A 22 -3.05 10.25 6.36
N GLY A 23 -4.08 10.08 7.19
CA GLY A 23 -5.14 9.10 6.96
C GLY A 23 -4.72 7.64 7.19
N CYS A 24 -3.46 7.42 7.59
CA CYS A 24 -2.96 6.15 8.09
C CYS A 24 -2.67 6.27 9.59
N CYS A 25 -2.92 5.21 10.37
CA CYS A 25 -2.53 5.20 11.79
C CYS A 25 -1.03 4.87 11.99
N LEU A 26 -0.29 4.68 10.90
CA LEU A 26 1.14 4.39 10.91
C LEU A 26 1.93 5.67 10.64
N SER A 27 3.03 5.84 11.35
CA SER A 27 4.01 6.91 11.12
C SER A 27 5.43 6.38 11.19
N GLY A 28 6.36 7.06 10.54
CA GLY A 28 7.75 6.63 10.42
C GLY A 28 7.99 5.70 9.22
N LYS A 29 9.11 5.00 9.21
CA LYS A 29 9.53 4.13 8.10
C LYS A 29 8.74 2.83 8.06
N HIS A 30 7.96 2.63 7.00
CA HIS A 30 7.15 1.42 6.79
C HIS A 30 7.35 0.82 5.41
N HIS A 31 7.18 -0.50 5.33
CA HIS A 31 7.11 -1.19 4.05
C HIS A 31 5.77 -0.88 3.37
N CYS A 32 5.80 -0.44 2.12
CA CYS A 32 4.63 0.04 1.38
C CYS A 32 4.66 -0.41 -0.08
N VAL A 33 3.47 -0.64 -0.65
CA VAL A 33 3.27 -0.85 -2.10
C VAL A 33 2.78 0.44 -2.73
N ILE A 34 3.35 0.83 -3.87
CA ILE A 34 2.85 1.94 -4.67
C ILE A 34 1.65 1.48 -5.50
N ILE A 35 0.51 2.13 -5.32
CA ILE A 35 -0.73 1.85 -6.06
C ILE A 35 -1.08 2.93 -7.08
N LYS A 36 -0.59 4.16 -6.90
CA LYS A 36 -0.74 5.21 -7.90
C LYS A 36 0.30 6.30 -7.73
N ARG A 37 0.54 7.05 -8.80
CA ARG A 37 1.40 8.22 -8.78
C ARG A 37 0.68 9.41 -9.40
N PHE A 38 0.88 10.57 -8.76
CA PHE A 38 0.38 11.86 -9.22
C PHE A 38 1.51 12.89 -9.12
N GLY A 39 2.24 13.11 -10.21
CA GLY A 39 3.38 14.03 -10.25
C GLY A 39 4.48 13.64 -9.24
N SER A 40 4.68 14.49 -8.23
CA SER A 40 5.62 14.29 -7.12
C SER A 40 5.02 13.55 -5.91
N THR A 41 3.78 13.07 -6.01
CA THR A 41 3.11 12.34 -4.93
C THR A 41 2.81 10.89 -5.34
N LEU A 42 2.83 10.01 -4.35
CA LEU A 42 2.57 8.58 -4.46
C LEU A 42 1.43 8.22 -3.53
N GLN A 43 0.46 7.47 -4.06
CA GLN A 43 -0.53 6.79 -3.27
C GLN A 43 0.00 5.40 -2.96
N VAL A 44 0.00 5.04 -1.68
CA VAL A 44 0.67 3.84 -1.18
C VAL A 44 -0.22 3.07 -0.20
N VAL A 45 -0.03 1.76 -0.17
CA VAL A 45 -0.66 0.86 0.80
C VAL A 45 0.41 0.31 1.75
N PRO A 46 0.29 0.52 3.06
CA PRO A 46 1.23 -0.05 4.03
C PRO A 46 1.13 -1.57 4.12
N ILE A 47 2.28 -2.23 4.28
CA ILE A 47 2.43 -3.66 4.57
C ILE A 47 2.85 -3.82 6.03
N CYS A 48 2.15 -4.68 6.77
CA CYS A 48 2.49 -5.02 8.15
C CYS A 48 2.81 -6.50 8.29
N THR A 49 3.69 -6.82 9.24
CA THR A 49 3.88 -8.17 9.76
C THR A 49 2.79 -8.46 10.78
N ASN A 50 2.28 -9.71 10.80
CA ASN A 50 1.16 -10.23 11.63
C ASN A 50 -0.18 -10.38 10.86
N ARG A 51 -0.32 -11.47 10.10
CA ARG A 51 -1.57 -11.91 9.44
C ARG A 51 -2.58 -12.53 10.42
N ASP A 52 -2.18 -12.88 11.64
CA ASP A 52 -3.00 -13.72 12.54
C ASP A 52 -4.24 -12.96 13.09
N ASN A 53 -4.24 -11.62 13.02
CA ASN A 53 -5.41 -10.77 13.31
C ASN A 53 -5.70 -9.84 12.12
N LEU A 54 -6.58 -10.28 11.21
CA LEU A 54 -7.10 -9.46 10.11
C LEU A 54 -8.29 -8.61 10.60
N HIS A 55 -8.18 -7.30 10.40
CA HIS A 55 -9.25 -6.35 10.63
C HIS A 55 -9.88 -5.93 9.30
N TYR A 56 -11.06 -5.32 9.38
CA TYR A 56 -11.66 -4.64 8.23
C TYR A 56 -10.68 -3.62 7.63
N GLY A 57 -10.55 -3.60 6.30
CA GLY A 57 -9.52 -2.79 5.64
C GLY A 57 -8.17 -3.49 5.47
N GLU A 58 -8.01 -4.73 5.92
CA GLU A 58 -6.76 -5.48 5.80
C GLU A 58 -6.90 -6.68 4.84
N LEU A 59 -5.93 -6.85 3.94
CA LEU A 59 -5.86 -8.01 3.03
C LEU A 59 -4.66 -8.88 3.38
N PRO A 60 -4.83 -10.20 3.59
CA PRO A 60 -3.69 -11.10 3.73
C PRO A 60 -2.91 -11.17 2.42
N ILE A 61 -1.59 -11.10 2.49
CA ILE A 61 -0.73 -11.29 1.31
C ILE A 61 0.41 -12.24 1.60
N ASP A 62 0.72 -13.08 0.61
CA ASP A 62 1.90 -13.94 0.60
C ASP A 62 2.94 -13.34 -0.35
N VAL A 63 3.93 -12.67 0.22
CA VAL A 63 4.96 -11.94 -0.52
C VAL A 63 6.19 -12.83 -0.71
N GLY A 64 6.60 -13.04 -1.97
CA GLY A 64 7.86 -13.70 -2.34
C GLY A 64 7.80 -15.23 -2.52
N LYS A 65 8.70 -15.77 -3.36
CA LYS A 65 8.87 -17.21 -3.64
C LYS A 65 9.91 -17.90 -2.74
N ASN A 66 10.75 -17.14 -2.05
CA ASN A 66 11.78 -17.64 -1.14
C ASN A 66 11.78 -16.76 0.12
N ASP A 67 12.17 -17.38 1.23
CA ASP A 67 12.19 -16.86 2.60
C ASP A 67 10.86 -16.88 3.36
N ARG A 68 10.69 -17.98 4.09
CA ARG A 68 9.90 -18.13 5.33
C ARG A 68 8.62 -17.31 5.31
N CYS A 69 7.53 -17.85 4.74
CA CYS A 69 6.16 -17.30 4.75
C CYS A 69 5.95 -16.25 5.84
N ARG A 70 6.37 -15.01 5.59
CA ARG A 70 6.10 -13.92 6.49
C ARG A 70 4.64 -13.66 6.24
N LYS A 71 3.83 -14.08 7.20
CA LYS A 71 2.41 -13.79 7.29
C LYS A 71 2.24 -12.27 7.30
N LEU A 72 2.12 -11.70 6.10
CA LEU A 72 2.00 -10.28 5.85
C LEU A 72 0.54 -9.93 5.56
N LYS A 73 0.21 -8.67 5.79
CA LYS A 73 -1.08 -8.09 5.43
C LYS A 73 -0.91 -6.67 4.90
N LEU A 74 -1.71 -6.33 3.90
CA LEU A 74 -1.88 -4.97 3.42
C LEU A 74 -2.93 -4.27 4.27
N LYS A 75 -2.69 -3.00 4.60
CA LYS A 75 -3.69 -2.14 5.22
C LYS A 75 -4.36 -1.25 4.17
N VAL A 76 -5.14 -1.84 3.27
CA VAL A 76 -5.79 -1.14 2.15
C VAL A 76 -6.74 -0.03 2.64
N GLY A 77 -7.45 -0.25 3.75
CA GLY A 77 -8.28 0.77 4.39
C GLY A 77 -7.50 1.95 5.00
N GLN A 78 -6.17 1.85 5.05
CA GLN A 78 -5.26 2.91 5.50
C GLN A 78 -4.34 3.38 4.36
N LEU A 79 -4.82 3.27 3.12
CA LEU A 79 -4.12 3.85 1.97
C LEU A 79 -3.87 5.33 2.22
N THR A 80 -2.69 5.80 1.85
CA THR A 80 -2.27 7.17 2.12
C THR A 80 -1.49 7.74 0.95
N THR A 81 -1.33 9.06 0.96
CA THR A 81 -0.57 9.79 -0.05
C THR A 81 0.67 10.39 0.60
N VAL A 82 1.81 10.21 -0.05
CA VAL A 82 3.12 10.67 0.39
C VAL A 82 3.87 11.32 -0.77
N SER A 83 4.80 12.21 -0.47
CA SER A 83 5.66 12.79 -1.50
C SER A 83 6.83 11.86 -1.82
N VAL A 84 7.33 11.90 -3.06
CA VAL A 84 8.39 10.99 -3.57
C VAL A 84 9.72 11.13 -2.83
N ASP A 85 9.97 12.27 -2.21
CA ASP A 85 11.14 12.56 -1.36
C ASP A 85 11.16 11.76 -0.05
N ARG A 86 10.02 11.17 0.36
CA ARG A 86 9.90 10.32 1.54
C ARG A 86 10.21 8.84 1.26
N VAL A 87 10.54 8.49 0.01
CA VAL A 87 10.88 7.12 -0.37
C VAL A 87 12.36 6.85 -0.06
N ASP A 88 12.62 5.82 0.74
CA ASP A 88 13.96 5.48 1.24
C ASP A 88 14.58 4.35 0.39
N LYS A 89 14.05 3.13 0.51
CA LYS A 89 14.69 1.92 -0.01
C LYS A 89 13.76 1.10 -0.88
N TYR A 90 14.21 0.69 -2.07
CA TYR A 90 13.51 -0.29 -2.91
C TYR A 90 13.59 -1.69 -2.29
N ILE A 91 12.46 -2.39 -2.25
CA ILE A 91 12.35 -3.76 -1.73
C ILE A 91 12.10 -4.74 -2.87
N GLY A 92 11.19 -4.44 -3.79
CA GLY A 92 10.78 -5.41 -4.80
C GLY A 92 9.52 -5.00 -5.53
N ARG A 93 8.77 -5.99 -6.00
CA ARG A 93 7.52 -5.79 -6.73
C ARG A 93 6.52 -6.87 -6.34
N VAL A 94 5.30 -6.45 -6.03
CA VAL A 94 4.23 -7.39 -5.72
C VAL A 94 3.76 -8.15 -6.96
N LYS A 95 3.21 -9.34 -6.71
CA LYS A 95 2.54 -10.13 -7.76
C LYS A 95 1.32 -9.38 -8.30
N LYS A 96 0.98 -9.62 -9.57
CA LYS A 96 -0.21 -9.04 -10.21
C LYS A 96 -1.53 -9.40 -9.50
N GLU A 97 -1.58 -10.59 -8.90
CA GLU A 97 -2.73 -11.05 -8.10
C GLU A 97 -3.00 -10.10 -6.93
N ILE A 98 -1.97 -9.72 -6.18
CA ILE A 98 -2.09 -8.77 -5.06
C ILE A 98 -2.63 -7.42 -5.54
N LEU A 99 -2.21 -6.94 -6.72
CA LEU A 99 -2.74 -5.69 -7.29
C LEU A 99 -4.22 -5.80 -7.67
N ARG A 100 -4.66 -6.98 -8.14
CA ARG A 100 -6.06 -7.25 -8.41
C ARG A 100 -6.86 -7.26 -7.09
N ASP A 101 -6.37 -7.95 -6.07
CA ASP A 101 -7.04 -8.04 -4.77
C ASP A 101 -7.20 -6.65 -4.12
N ILE A 102 -6.17 -5.79 -4.20
CA ILE A 102 -6.26 -4.38 -3.75
C ILE A 102 -7.35 -3.63 -4.52
N LYS A 103 -7.37 -3.77 -5.85
CA LYS A 103 -8.35 -3.08 -6.70
C LYS A 103 -9.76 -3.52 -6.35
N ASP A 104 -9.99 -4.83 -6.25
CA ASP A 104 -11.31 -5.40 -5.99
C ASP A 104 -11.80 -4.98 -4.60
N PHE A 105 -10.91 -4.94 -3.60
CA PHE A 105 -11.22 -4.40 -2.27
C PHE A 105 -11.66 -2.93 -2.33
N ILE A 106 -10.89 -2.05 -3.00
CA ILE A 106 -11.24 -0.63 -3.11
C ILE A 106 -12.60 -0.45 -3.82
N GLN A 107 -12.88 -1.23 -4.86
CA GLN A 107 -14.16 -1.16 -5.56
C GLN A 107 -15.32 -1.59 -4.66
N LEU A 108 -15.16 -2.69 -3.92
CA LEU A 108 -16.16 -3.17 -2.97
C LEU A 108 -16.46 -2.12 -1.89
N GLU A 109 -15.43 -1.47 -1.33
CA GLU A 109 -15.60 -0.42 -0.33
C GLU A 109 -16.39 0.78 -0.87
N ILE A 110 -16.13 1.20 -2.11
CA ILE A 110 -16.88 2.29 -2.75
C ILE A 110 -18.35 1.91 -2.94
N VAL A 111 -18.62 0.69 -3.42
CA VAL A 111 -19.99 0.19 -3.60
C VAL A 111 -20.72 0.14 -2.26
N ASN A 112 -20.12 -0.50 -1.25
CA ASN A 112 -20.68 -0.58 0.10
C ASN A 112 -20.95 0.79 0.72
N PHE A 113 -20.09 1.77 0.45
CA PHE A 113 -20.29 3.14 0.92
C PHE A 113 -21.50 3.82 0.25
N ILE A 114 -21.64 3.65 -1.07
CA ILE A 114 -22.78 4.19 -1.82
C ILE A 114 -24.09 3.58 -1.33
N ASP A 115 -24.15 2.25 -1.21
CA ASP A 115 -25.36 1.55 -0.78
C ASP A 115 -25.84 2.03 0.61
N LYS A 116 -24.90 2.23 1.55
CA LYS A 116 -25.20 2.79 2.89
C LYS A 116 -25.74 4.22 2.88
N LYS A 117 -25.51 4.98 1.80
CA LYS A 117 -25.97 6.37 1.68
C LYS A 117 -27.26 6.51 0.89
N VAL A 118 -27.64 5.48 0.13
CA VAL A 118 -28.84 5.45 -0.71
C VAL A 118 -29.99 4.69 -0.05
N ALA A 119 -29.70 3.78 0.89
CA ALA A 119 -30.67 3.13 1.77
C ALA A 119 -31.20 4.06 2.88
#